data_AF-A0A520HKG2-F1
#
_entry.id   AF-A0A520HKG2-F1
#
_cell.length_a   1.000
_cell.length_b   1.000
_cell.length_c   1.000
_cell.angle_alpha   90.00
_cell.angle_beta   90.00
_cell.angle_gamma   90.00
#
_symmetry.space_group_name_H-M   'P 1'
#
loop_
_entity.id
_entity.type
_entity.pdbx_description
1 polymer ?
#
loop_
_entity_poly.entity_id
_entity_poly.type
_entity_poly.pdbx_seq_one_letter_code
_entity_poly.pdbx_strand_id
1 'polypeptide(L)'
;RQRRGQPAMRARYSRSNVFTLMVSEILLQALSQVNAPGNRARRRDADKPRHLRSLLLTMPPGMPVAEQHILRTRAQGAVLLAWDMMGWTGTVIPPRVIANLDEATATQIVWLHNEVTERLQGDADALVQLMGRVRPDVAATPSLRIASIDIGGGTTDLTVSTYVVQGGEAIVPRQDFRESFKIAGDDVLERVISTLVLPAFADALRTAGVADPRALLNRTLGQDQGGQSEPERHRRRLFVSMVLEPLGIAVLRGYEAIEGRMTGEILAGTVATVLGDRLREAGAAPDYLEGAASAAGGTGFRVADVVLAITTQQVEPAIASVLGQVLADLCEVVWSYDCDVLLLSGRPSRLRAVGDIVLAKAPVPPHRIIGMHRYRVGEKYPFRDAANRIDDPKTTVAVGAALCVQAEGRLRNFMMQTGKLSMRSTARYIGKMDNSGQIRTENVLLSNLDLDGPPADDVGFKVPFRTVTHLGFRQLPIARWTATPLYVMEFANPDDAQRMELPLTVTVSRRSIDA
;
A
#
# COMPACT_ATOMS: atom_id res chain seq x y z
N ARG A 1 -42.25 16.48 19.30
CA ARG A 1 -41.88 15.04 19.21
C ARG A 1 -40.99 14.86 17.98
N GLN A 2 -39.67 14.86 18.17
CA GLN A 2 -38.69 14.57 17.10
C GLN A 2 -38.87 13.14 16.62
N ARG A 3 -38.89 12.93 15.29
CA ARG A 3 -38.86 11.61 14.68
C ARG A 3 -37.54 10.93 15.07
N ARG A 4 -37.60 10.00 16.02
CA ARG A 4 -36.54 9.01 16.23
C ARG A 4 -36.31 8.30 14.89
N GLY A 5 -35.06 8.27 14.43
CA GLY A 5 -34.67 7.70 13.15
C GLY A 5 -35.19 6.28 12.99
N GLN A 6 -35.92 6.03 11.92
CA GLN A 6 -36.25 4.66 11.52
C GLN A 6 -34.93 3.92 11.20
N PRO A 7 -34.80 2.64 11.55
CA PRO A 7 -33.64 1.84 11.16
C PRO A 7 -33.51 1.85 9.64
N ALA A 8 -32.28 1.98 9.14
CA ALA A 8 -32.01 2.04 7.72
C ALA A 8 -32.44 0.72 7.04
N MET A 9 -33.53 0.74 6.27
CA MET A 9 -34.04 -0.43 5.52
C MET A 9 -33.06 -0.91 4.43
N ARG A 10 -32.07 -0.08 4.06
CA ARG A 10 -30.97 -0.44 3.15
C ARG A 10 -29.66 0.14 3.66
N ALA A 11 -28.64 -0.70 3.79
CA ALA A 11 -27.29 -0.32 4.17
C ALA A 11 -26.58 0.45 3.04
N ARG A 12 -26.87 1.74 2.88
CA ARG A 12 -26.17 2.64 1.95
C ARG A 12 -24.99 3.32 2.66
N TYR A 13 -23.99 2.54 3.04
CA TYR A 13 -22.77 3.09 3.64
C TYR A 13 -21.80 3.56 2.55
N SER A 14 -21.27 4.77 2.71
CA SER A 14 -20.11 5.19 1.93
C SER A 14 -18.87 4.37 2.34
N ARG A 15 -17.85 4.31 1.47
CA ARG A 15 -16.56 3.67 1.81
C ARG A 15 -15.96 4.22 3.11
N SER A 16 -16.07 5.53 3.34
CA SER A 16 -15.59 6.17 4.57
C SER A 16 -16.36 5.71 5.81
N ASN A 17 -17.66 5.41 5.71
CA ASN A 17 -18.45 4.90 6.83
C ASN A 17 -18.05 3.46 7.16
N VAL A 18 -17.83 2.63 6.13
CA VAL A 18 -17.32 1.25 6.31
C VAL A 18 -15.96 1.26 7.01
N PHE A 19 -15.09 2.21 6.66
CA PHE A 19 -13.80 2.40 7.36
C PHE A 19 -13.99 2.69 8.86
N THR A 20 -14.92 3.58 9.25
CA THR A 20 -15.22 3.84 10.66
C THR A 20 -15.67 2.58 11.39
N LEU A 21 -16.54 1.76 10.78
CA LEU A 21 -16.98 0.49 11.37
C LEU A 21 -15.81 -0.48 11.53
N MET A 22 -14.95 -0.62 10.52
CA MET A 22 -13.75 -1.47 10.56
C MET A 22 -12.80 -1.05 11.68
N VAL A 23 -12.49 0.25 11.81
CA VAL A 23 -11.60 0.74 12.87
C VAL A 23 -12.22 0.55 14.26
N SER A 24 -13.54 0.71 14.38
CA SER A 24 -14.26 0.46 15.64
C SER A 24 -14.12 -1.00 16.05
N GLU A 25 -14.30 -1.94 15.12
CA GLU A 25 -14.14 -3.38 15.37
C GLU A 25 -12.70 -3.73 15.79
N ILE A 26 -11.70 -3.25 15.04
CA ILE A 26 -10.28 -3.50 15.38
C ILE A 26 -9.97 -2.97 16.79
N LEU A 27 -10.48 -1.80 17.14
CA LEU A 27 -10.28 -1.21 18.46
C LEU A 27 -10.93 -2.05 19.57
N LEU A 28 -12.16 -2.52 19.37
CA LEU A 28 -12.87 -3.40 20.31
C LEU A 28 -12.18 -4.76 20.46
N GLN A 29 -11.66 -5.33 19.38
CA GLN A 29 -10.85 -6.56 19.42
C GLN A 29 -9.55 -6.33 20.20
N ALA A 30 -8.86 -5.22 19.97
CA ALA A 30 -7.64 -4.87 20.71
C ALA A 30 -7.93 -4.69 22.21
N LEU A 31 -9.01 -3.97 22.58
CA LEU A 31 -9.45 -3.80 23.97
C LEU A 31 -9.76 -5.13 24.66
N SER A 32 -10.49 -5.99 23.96
CA SER A 32 -10.81 -7.35 24.42
C SER A 32 -9.54 -8.17 24.62
N GLN A 33 -8.63 -8.14 23.65
CA GLN A 33 -7.39 -8.92 23.70
C GLN A 33 -6.46 -8.47 24.83
N VAL A 34 -6.22 -7.17 25.01
CA VAL A 34 -5.30 -6.67 26.06
C VAL A 34 -5.83 -6.90 27.47
N ASN A 35 -7.16 -7.03 27.63
CA ASN A 35 -7.80 -7.30 28.92
C ASN A 35 -8.24 -8.75 29.12
N ALA A 36 -8.11 -9.62 28.11
CA ALA A 36 -8.45 -11.03 28.23
C ALA A 36 -7.68 -11.68 29.41
N PRO A 37 -8.36 -12.41 30.32
CA PRO A 37 -7.72 -12.99 31.50
C PRO A 37 -6.49 -13.84 31.16
N GLY A 38 -6.58 -14.68 30.13
CA GLY A 38 -5.46 -15.51 29.68
C GLY A 38 -4.26 -14.71 29.14
N ASN A 39 -4.50 -13.54 28.53
CA ASN A 39 -3.41 -12.67 28.08
C ASN A 39 -2.78 -11.93 29.27
N ARG A 40 -3.59 -11.41 30.19
CA ARG A 40 -3.11 -10.71 31.39
C ARG A 40 -2.33 -11.63 32.33
N ALA A 41 -2.77 -12.87 32.51
CA ALA A 41 -2.09 -13.87 33.36
C ALA A 41 -0.64 -14.15 32.92
N ARG A 42 -0.30 -13.91 31.64
CA ARG A 42 1.06 -14.09 31.09
C ARG A 42 1.94 -12.84 31.25
N ARG A 43 1.46 -11.79 31.92
CA ARG A 43 2.17 -10.51 32.11
C ARG A 43 2.45 -10.27 33.60
N ARG A 44 3.50 -9.50 33.89
CA ARG A 44 3.96 -9.23 35.27
C ARG A 44 2.88 -8.62 36.18
N ASP A 45 2.12 -7.64 35.67
CA ASP A 45 0.96 -7.08 36.40
C ASP A 45 -0.34 -7.68 35.83
N ALA A 46 -0.62 -8.91 36.22
CA ALA A 46 -1.79 -9.64 35.74
C ALA A 46 -3.11 -9.09 36.31
N ASP A 47 -3.07 -8.50 37.51
CA ASP A 47 -4.17 -7.96 38.30
C ASP A 47 -4.58 -6.53 37.90
N LYS A 48 -3.73 -5.82 37.14
CA LYS A 48 -4.02 -4.46 36.65
C LYS A 48 -4.73 -4.44 35.29
N PRO A 49 -5.87 -3.71 35.15
CA PRO A 49 -6.51 -3.51 33.86
C PRO A 49 -5.61 -2.72 32.90
N ARG A 50 -5.74 -3.01 31.60
CA ARG A 50 -4.97 -2.35 30.54
C ARG A 50 -5.86 -1.35 29.83
N HIS A 51 -5.36 -0.13 29.67
CA HIS A 51 -6.04 0.95 28.97
C HIS A 51 -5.26 1.31 27.72
N LEU A 52 -5.95 1.41 26.58
CA LEU A 52 -5.37 1.94 25.36
C LEU A 52 -5.32 3.46 25.47
N ARG A 53 -4.12 4.04 25.46
CA ARG A 53 -3.93 5.51 25.56
C ARG A 53 -3.83 6.18 24.19
N SER A 54 -3.44 5.44 23.17
CA SER A 54 -3.19 6.00 21.84
C SER A 54 -3.49 4.95 20.77
N LEU A 55 -4.01 5.43 19.64
CA LEU A 55 -4.22 4.68 18.42
C LEU A 55 -3.44 5.39 17.32
N LEU A 56 -2.35 4.80 16.84
CA LEU A 56 -1.61 5.31 15.69
C LEU A 56 -2.08 4.60 14.43
N LEU A 57 -2.49 5.39 13.42
CA LEU A 57 -2.75 4.90 12.07
C LEU A 57 -1.62 5.34 11.16
N THR A 58 -1.01 4.37 10.47
CA THR A 58 -0.07 4.65 9.37
C THR A 58 -0.83 4.92 8.09
N MET A 59 -0.19 5.64 7.17
CA MET A 59 -0.79 6.07 5.91
C MET A 59 0.24 5.98 4.78
N PRO A 60 -0.17 5.73 3.53
CA PRO A 60 0.73 5.86 2.38
C PRO A 60 1.33 7.28 2.32
N PRO A 61 2.64 7.44 2.03
CA PRO A 61 3.29 8.74 2.07
C PRO A 61 2.68 9.77 1.10
N GLY A 62 2.17 9.33 -0.05
CA GLY A 62 1.53 10.15 -1.08
C GLY A 62 0.02 10.30 -0.94
N MET A 63 -0.59 9.93 0.20
CA MET A 63 -2.03 10.11 0.41
C MET A 63 -2.42 11.62 0.31
N PRO A 64 -3.38 12.01 -0.55
CA PRO A 64 -3.80 13.40 -0.70
C PRO A 64 -4.32 14.02 0.61
N VAL A 65 -4.04 15.30 0.84
CA VAL A 65 -4.41 16.03 2.09
C VAL A 65 -5.88 15.86 2.47
N ALA A 66 -6.79 15.89 1.47
CA ALA A 66 -8.22 15.68 1.70
C ALA A 66 -8.53 14.26 2.23
N GLU A 67 -7.91 13.24 1.67
CA GLU A 67 -8.05 11.85 2.14
C GLU A 67 -7.44 11.68 3.54
N GLN A 68 -6.33 12.35 3.82
CA GLN A 68 -5.73 12.36 5.16
C GLN A 68 -6.69 12.93 6.22
N HIS A 69 -7.36 14.04 5.91
CA HIS A 69 -8.34 14.64 6.80
C HIS A 69 -9.54 13.70 7.01
N ILE A 70 -10.09 13.12 5.93
CA ILE A 70 -11.18 12.14 6.03
C ILE A 70 -10.79 10.96 6.92
N LEU A 71 -9.59 10.40 6.75
CA LEU A 71 -9.11 9.28 7.54
C LEU A 71 -9.03 9.64 9.04
N ARG A 72 -8.46 10.81 9.38
CA ARG A 72 -8.37 11.28 10.77
C ARG A 72 -9.73 11.45 11.40
N THR A 73 -10.64 12.16 10.73
CA THR A 73 -12.01 12.42 11.22
C THR A 73 -12.78 11.11 11.39
N ARG A 74 -12.64 10.16 10.46
CA ARG A 74 -13.30 8.85 10.54
C ARG A 74 -12.72 7.94 11.61
N ALA A 75 -11.42 8.00 11.88
CA ALA A 75 -10.76 7.26 12.96
C ALA A 75 -11.16 7.83 14.33
N GLN A 76 -11.23 9.15 14.48
CA GLN A 76 -11.74 9.80 15.70
C GLN A 76 -13.20 9.40 15.94
N GLY A 77 -14.04 9.46 14.89
CA GLY A 77 -15.42 8.99 14.96
C GLY A 77 -15.53 7.52 15.35
N ALA A 78 -14.62 6.66 14.91
CA ALA A 78 -14.59 5.24 15.27
C ALA A 78 -14.28 5.03 16.77
N VAL A 79 -13.31 5.77 17.31
CA VAL A 79 -12.99 5.71 18.75
C VAL A 79 -14.20 6.14 19.57
N LEU A 80 -14.84 7.26 19.21
CA LEU A 80 -16.03 7.76 19.91
C LEU A 80 -17.21 6.79 19.81
N LEU A 81 -17.45 6.22 18.63
CA LEU A 81 -18.49 5.21 18.42
C LEU A 81 -18.27 3.98 19.30
N ALA A 82 -17.04 3.44 19.33
CA ALA A 82 -16.71 2.31 20.19
C ALA A 82 -16.90 2.64 21.67
N TRP A 83 -16.54 3.85 22.11
CA TRP A 83 -16.74 4.30 23.49
C TRP A 83 -18.21 4.42 23.87
N ASP A 84 -19.04 4.93 22.96
CA ASP A 84 -20.48 5.05 23.15
C ASP A 84 -21.14 3.66 23.24
N MET A 85 -20.77 2.74 22.34
CA MET A 85 -21.24 1.35 22.35
C MET A 85 -20.90 0.61 23.66
N MET A 86 -19.76 0.94 24.28
CA MET A 86 -19.34 0.35 25.56
C MET A 86 -19.94 1.06 26.78
N GLY A 87 -20.69 2.16 26.61
CA GLY A 87 -21.21 2.97 27.70
C GLY A 87 -20.12 3.71 28.49
N TRP A 88 -18.97 3.98 27.86
CA TRP A 88 -17.79 4.57 28.49
C TRP A 88 -17.66 6.08 28.28
N THR A 89 -18.57 6.68 27.52
CA THR A 89 -18.61 8.12 27.28
C THR A 89 -18.66 8.89 28.60
N GLY A 90 -17.65 9.74 28.84
CA GLY A 90 -17.52 10.56 30.05
C GLY A 90 -16.94 9.85 31.28
N THR A 91 -16.73 8.53 31.23
CA THR A 91 -16.20 7.75 32.37
C THR A 91 -14.80 7.19 32.13
N VAL A 92 -14.51 6.75 30.89
CA VAL A 92 -13.18 6.26 30.49
C VAL A 92 -12.61 7.18 29.43
N ILE A 93 -11.35 7.59 29.59
CA ILE A 93 -10.68 8.45 28.61
C ILE A 93 -10.44 7.67 27.31
N PRO A 94 -10.94 8.13 26.15
CA PRO A 94 -10.68 7.46 24.87
C PRO A 94 -9.21 7.62 24.43
N PRO A 95 -8.66 6.65 23.66
CA PRO A 95 -7.32 6.76 23.13
C PRO A 95 -7.20 7.96 22.18
N ARG A 96 -6.09 8.68 22.29
CA ARG A 96 -5.75 9.73 21.31
C ARG A 96 -5.45 9.10 19.95
N VAL A 97 -6.12 9.59 18.90
CA VAL A 97 -5.80 9.22 17.52
C VAL A 97 -4.58 10.00 17.04
N ILE A 98 -3.60 9.28 16.49
CA ILE A 98 -2.36 9.79 15.92
C ILE A 98 -2.27 9.31 14.47
N ALA A 99 -1.98 10.20 13.53
CA ALA A 99 -1.92 9.90 12.09
C ALA A 99 -0.93 10.82 11.38
N ASN A 100 0.30 10.86 11.90
CA ASN A 100 1.42 11.67 11.41
C ASN A 100 2.60 10.83 10.88
N LEU A 101 2.46 9.51 10.86
CA LEU A 101 3.49 8.56 10.45
C LEU A 101 3.08 7.86 9.16
N ASP A 102 3.95 7.90 8.16
CA ASP A 102 3.80 7.09 6.95
C ASP A 102 4.39 5.67 7.11
N GLU A 103 3.91 4.75 6.30
CA GLU A 103 4.27 3.32 6.34
C GLU A 103 5.76 3.07 6.12
N ALA A 104 6.36 3.74 5.14
CA ALA A 104 7.79 3.62 4.85
C ALA A 104 8.68 4.15 5.99
N THR A 105 8.33 5.27 6.62
CA THR A 105 9.05 5.77 7.81
C THR A 105 8.91 4.82 9.00
N ALA A 106 7.76 4.14 9.17
CA ALA A 106 7.59 3.17 10.24
C ALA A 106 8.64 2.04 10.15
N THR A 107 8.94 1.57 8.94
CA THR A 107 10.03 0.61 8.71
C THR A 107 11.40 1.17 9.11
N GLN A 108 11.69 2.44 8.81
CA GLN A 108 12.95 3.09 9.21
C GLN A 108 13.11 3.12 10.73
N ILE A 109 12.03 3.37 11.48
CA ILE A 109 12.04 3.37 12.95
C ILE A 109 12.38 1.98 13.50
N VAL A 110 11.86 0.89 12.92
CA VAL A 110 12.22 -0.48 13.32
C VAL A 110 13.71 -0.74 13.14
N TRP A 111 14.23 -0.37 11.96
CA TRP A 111 15.64 -0.57 11.65
C TRP A 111 16.54 0.26 12.57
N LEU A 112 16.28 1.57 12.72
CA LEU A 112 17.00 2.45 13.62
C LEU A 112 16.99 1.96 15.07
N HIS A 113 15.80 1.59 15.58
CA HIS A 113 15.68 1.05 16.93
C HIS A 113 16.55 -0.19 17.10
N ASN A 114 16.52 -1.10 16.14
CA ASN A 114 17.32 -2.32 16.21
C ASN A 114 18.83 -2.03 16.17
N GLU A 115 19.29 -1.17 15.26
CA GLU A 115 20.72 -0.83 15.17
C GLU A 115 21.23 -0.18 16.45
N VAL A 116 20.51 0.82 16.95
CA VAL A 116 20.89 1.54 18.16
C VAL A 116 20.85 0.61 19.37
N THR A 117 19.74 -0.08 19.61
CA THR A 117 19.55 -0.81 20.88
C THR A 117 20.23 -2.16 20.92
N GLU A 118 20.21 -2.93 19.82
CA GLU A 118 20.68 -4.32 19.81
C GLU A 118 22.13 -4.44 19.32
N ARG A 119 22.59 -3.56 18.40
CA ARG A 119 23.95 -3.63 17.85
C ARG A 119 24.92 -2.66 18.50
N LEU A 120 24.44 -1.47 18.87
CA LEU A 120 25.27 -0.39 19.42
C LEU A 120 24.94 -0.06 20.88
N GLN A 121 24.16 -0.91 21.56
CA GLN A 121 23.86 -0.84 23.00
C GLN A 121 23.27 0.49 23.49
N GLY A 122 22.67 1.28 22.60
CA GLY A 122 22.10 2.60 22.88
C GLY A 122 22.81 3.77 22.24
N ASP A 123 23.96 3.56 21.60
CA ASP A 123 24.78 4.62 21.02
C ASP A 123 24.29 5.01 19.62
N ALA A 124 23.39 6.00 19.57
CA ALA A 124 22.87 6.55 18.32
C ALA A 124 23.91 7.38 17.57
N ASP A 125 24.82 8.06 18.28
CA ASP A 125 25.90 8.83 17.68
C ASP A 125 26.86 7.92 16.89
N ALA A 126 27.26 6.79 17.48
CA ALA A 126 28.10 5.80 16.82
C ALA A 126 27.46 5.27 15.53
N LEU A 127 26.13 5.05 15.53
CA LEU A 127 25.41 4.64 14.32
C LEU A 127 25.60 5.65 13.20
N VAL A 128 25.35 6.92 13.50
CA VAL A 128 25.40 8.00 12.50
C VAL A 128 26.84 8.28 12.05
N GLN A 129 27.83 8.14 12.94
CA GLN A 129 29.25 8.25 12.58
C GLN A 129 29.73 7.09 11.69
N LEU A 130 29.29 5.86 11.97
CA LEU A 130 29.68 4.67 11.21
C LEU A 130 29.00 4.61 9.84
N MET A 131 27.73 5.00 9.78
CA MET A 131 26.88 4.76 8.62
C MET A 131 26.57 6.00 7.80
N GLY A 132 26.60 7.18 8.42
CA GLY A 132 26.25 8.45 7.80
C GLY A 132 27.47 9.26 7.36
N ARG A 133 27.25 10.55 7.10
CA ARG A 133 28.28 11.50 6.72
C ARG A 133 27.87 12.94 7.05
N VAL A 134 28.83 13.85 7.02
CA VAL A 134 28.55 15.28 7.18
C VAL A 134 27.84 15.79 5.93
N ARG A 135 26.71 16.48 6.14
CA ARG A 135 25.89 17.08 5.08
C ARG A 135 25.73 18.57 5.37
N PRO A 136 26.44 19.46 4.65
CA PRO A 136 26.44 20.89 4.93
C PRO A 136 25.04 21.54 4.94
N ASP A 137 24.10 21.00 4.16
CA ASP A 137 22.69 21.45 4.10
C ASP A 137 21.83 20.97 5.29
N VAL A 138 22.39 20.15 6.18
CA VAL A 138 21.68 19.53 7.32
C VAL A 138 22.25 20.01 8.63
N ALA A 139 23.54 19.72 8.89
CA ALA A 139 24.23 20.03 10.13
C ALA A 139 25.76 19.97 9.94
N ALA A 140 26.50 20.59 10.87
CA ALA A 140 27.96 20.47 10.91
C ALA A 140 28.44 19.10 11.42
N THR A 141 27.56 18.32 12.05
CA THR A 141 27.82 16.95 12.52
C THR A 141 27.40 15.92 11.48
N PRO A 142 27.91 14.68 11.56
CA PRO A 142 27.41 13.59 10.74
C PRO A 142 25.89 13.41 10.85
N SER A 143 25.28 13.01 9.74
CA SER A 143 23.85 12.71 9.61
C SER A 143 23.67 11.44 8.80
N LEU A 144 22.62 10.68 9.09
CA LEU A 144 22.31 9.43 8.42
C LEU A 144 21.07 9.61 7.55
N ARG A 145 21.18 9.43 6.23
CA ARG A 145 20.05 9.53 5.31
C ARG A 145 19.58 8.14 4.89
N ILE A 146 18.33 7.82 5.20
CA ILE A 146 17.74 6.49 4.97
C ILE A 146 16.60 6.64 3.97
N ALA A 147 16.62 5.80 2.95
CA ALA A 147 15.47 5.54 2.09
C ALA A 147 14.77 4.24 2.52
N SER A 148 13.45 4.20 2.42
CA SER A 148 12.68 2.96 2.54
C SER A 148 11.72 2.84 1.37
N ILE A 149 11.84 1.77 0.59
CA ILE A 149 10.85 1.37 -0.42
C ILE A 149 9.97 0.30 0.20
N ASP A 150 8.69 0.63 0.38
CA ASP A 150 7.68 -0.29 0.89
C ASP A 150 6.74 -0.72 -0.26
N ILE A 151 6.72 -2.01 -0.58
CA ILE A 151 5.87 -2.53 -1.66
C ILE A 151 4.64 -3.18 -1.03
N GLY A 152 3.50 -2.50 -1.09
CA GLY A 152 2.22 -2.97 -0.60
C GLY A 152 1.46 -3.85 -1.61
N GLY A 153 0.16 -4.02 -1.34
CA GLY A 153 -0.78 -4.62 -2.30
C GLY A 153 -1.10 -3.64 -3.43
N GLY A 154 -1.57 -2.45 -3.08
CA GLY A 154 -2.00 -1.44 -4.07
C GLY A 154 -1.04 -0.26 -4.30
N THR A 155 0.00 -0.09 -3.49
CA THR A 155 0.97 1.02 -3.63
C THR A 155 2.41 0.55 -3.43
N THR A 156 3.33 1.19 -4.16
CA THR A 156 4.77 1.14 -3.89
C THR A 156 5.19 2.52 -3.41
N ASP A 157 5.70 2.58 -2.19
CA ASP A 157 5.90 3.81 -1.46
C ASP A 157 7.38 4.04 -1.18
N LEU A 158 7.85 5.28 -1.32
CA LEU A 158 9.20 5.70 -0.97
C LEU A 158 9.15 6.82 0.04
N THR A 159 9.94 6.71 1.11
CA THR A 159 10.28 7.84 1.98
C THR A 159 11.79 7.96 2.14
N VAL A 160 12.31 9.19 2.06
CA VAL A 160 13.70 9.56 2.37
C VAL A 160 13.69 10.47 3.59
N SER A 161 14.42 10.08 4.62
CA SER A 161 14.57 10.85 5.86
C SER A 161 16.03 10.96 6.26
N THR A 162 16.45 12.15 6.67
CA THR A 162 17.75 12.41 7.29
C THR A 162 17.59 12.45 8.80
N TYR A 163 18.47 11.75 9.50
CA TYR A 163 18.50 11.63 10.95
C TYR A 163 19.78 12.27 11.48
N VAL A 164 19.61 13.23 12.40
CA VAL A 164 20.71 13.86 13.14
C VAL A 164 20.58 13.46 14.60
N VAL A 165 21.69 13.21 15.28
CA VAL A 165 21.67 12.98 16.73
C VAL A 165 22.05 14.27 17.45
N GLN A 166 21.24 14.66 18.43
CA GLN A 166 21.46 15.84 19.27
C GLN A 166 21.81 15.41 20.70
N GLY A 167 22.83 16.04 21.26
CA GLY A 167 23.26 15.76 22.64
C GLY A 167 23.70 14.32 22.89
N GLY A 168 24.14 13.60 21.84
CA GLY A 168 24.63 12.22 21.92
C GLY A 168 23.57 11.12 21.97
N GLU A 169 22.30 11.46 22.20
CA GLU A 169 21.25 10.45 22.47
C GLU A 169 19.98 10.65 21.64
N ALA A 170 19.67 11.90 21.26
CA ALA A 170 18.36 12.23 20.69
C ALA A 170 18.37 12.17 19.15
N ILE A 171 17.70 11.17 18.56
CA ILE A 171 17.53 11.11 17.11
C ILE A 171 16.45 12.12 16.67
N VAL A 172 16.81 13.04 15.79
CA VAL A 172 15.93 14.06 15.24
C VAL A 172 15.72 13.80 13.74
N PRO A 173 14.51 13.39 13.32
CA PRO A 173 14.22 13.15 11.91
C PRO A 173 13.93 14.44 11.16
N ARG A 174 14.39 14.50 9.90
CA ARG A 174 13.98 15.44 8.86
C ARG A 174 13.51 14.64 7.65
N GLN A 175 12.22 14.70 7.31
CA GLN A 175 11.69 14.04 6.13
C GLN A 175 12.03 14.87 4.88
N ASP A 176 12.87 14.32 4.01
CA ASP A 176 13.42 15.03 2.83
C ASP A 176 12.57 14.83 1.58
N PHE A 177 12.02 13.62 1.40
CA PHE A 177 11.22 13.26 0.24
C PHE A 177 10.24 12.14 0.58
N ARG A 178 9.11 12.11 -0.13
CA ARG A 178 8.15 11.02 -0.04
C ARG A 178 7.34 10.90 -1.32
N GLU A 179 7.02 9.70 -1.77
CA GLU A 179 6.21 9.47 -2.96
C GLU A 179 5.45 8.14 -2.88
N SER A 180 4.35 8.04 -3.61
CA SER A 180 3.52 6.82 -3.72
C SER A 180 3.16 6.52 -5.17
N PHE A 181 3.48 5.33 -5.64
CA PHE A 181 3.12 4.84 -6.97
C PHE A 181 1.94 3.85 -6.84
N LYS A 182 0.93 3.98 -7.70
CA LYS A 182 -0.24 3.06 -7.76
C LYS A 182 0.04 1.78 -8.58
N ILE A 183 1.25 1.26 -8.48
CA ILE A 183 1.70 0.01 -9.10
C ILE A 183 2.44 -0.78 -8.02
N ALA A 184 1.98 -2.00 -7.72
CA ALA A 184 2.47 -2.77 -6.58
C ALA A 184 2.20 -4.29 -6.72
N GLY A 185 1.93 -4.98 -5.61
CA GLY A 185 1.75 -6.43 -5.57
C GLY A 185 0.50 -6.94 -6.28
N ASP A 186 -0.60 -6.18 -6.28
CA ASP A 186 -1.85 -6.57 -6.94
C ASP A 186 -1.67 -6.54 -8.47
N ASP A 187 -0.91 -5.59 -9.01
CA ASP A 187 -0.54 -5.54 -10.43
C ASP A 187 0.37 -6.70 -10.83
N VAL A 188 1.29 -7.10 -9.95
CA VAL A 188 2.11 -8.30 -10.15
C VAL A 188 1.23 -9.55 -10.18
N LEU A 189 0.25 -9.65 -9.27
CA LEU A 189 -0.69 -10.75 -9.24
C LEU A 189 -1.54 -10.81 -10.52
N GLU A 190 -2.09 -9.68 -10.97
CA GLU A 190 -2.81 -9.59 -12.24
C GLU A 190 -1.93 -10.02 -13.42
N ARG A 191 -0.68 -9.56 -13.46
CA ARG A 191 0.27 -9.93 -14.52
C ARG A 191 0.57 -11.42 -14.51
N VAL A 192 0.81 -12.02 -13.35
CA VAL A 192 1.02 -13.47 -13.19
C VAL A 192 -0.21 -14.25 -13.65
N ILE A 193 -1.41 -13.84 -13.24
CA ILE A 193 -2.65 -14.51 -13.65
C ILE A 193 -2.82 -14.41 -15.18
N SER A 194 -2.71 -13.21 -15.73
CA SER A 194 -2.97 -12.97 -17.15
C SER A 194 -1.96 -13.63 -18.09
N THR A 195 -0.69 -13.71 -17.69
CA THR A 195 0.39 -14.22 -18.56
C THR A 195 0.77 -15.67 -18.30
N LEU A 196 0.48 -16.22 -17.11
CA LEU A 196 0.92 -17.56 -16.72
C LEU A 196 -0.26 -18.51 -16.44
N VAL A 197 -1.32 -18.02 -15.79
CA VAL A 197 -2.47 -18.86 -15.40
C VAL A 197 -3.49 -18.94 -16.55
N LEU A 198 -3.98 -17.81 -17.06
CA LEU A 198 -5.01 -17.78 -18.10
C LEU A 198 -4.64 -18.49 -19.42
N PRO A 199 -3.37 -18.52 -19.86
CA PRO A 199 -2.99 -19.34 -21.01
C PRO A 199 -3.29 -20.83 -20.83
N ALA A 200 -3.05 -21.38 -19.63
CA ALA A 200 -3.39 -22.78 -19.34
C ALA A 200 -4.91 -23.03 -19.39
N PHE A 201 -5.70 -22.08 -18.89
CA PHE A 201 -7.17 -22.13 -19.04
C PHE A 201 -7.58 -22.07 -20.52
N ALA A 202 -6.95 -21.20 -21.32
CA ALA A 202 -7.22 -21.11 -22.76
C ALA A 202 -6.91 -22.42 -23.49
N ASP A 203 -5.83 -23.10 -23.11
CA ASP A 203 -5.43 -24.39 -23.70
C ASP A 203 -6.39 -25.52 -23.31
N ALA A 204 -6.83 -25.57 -22.05
CA ALA A 204 -7.85 -26.50 -21.60
C ALA A 204 -9.22 -26.26 -22.28
N LEU A 205 -9.63 -25.00 -22.43
CA LEU A 205 -10.84 -24.63 -23.17
C LEU A 205 -10.76 -25.04 -24.65
N ARG A 206 -9.60 -24.86 -25.29
CA ARG A 206 -9.38 -25.31 -26.68
C ARG A 206 -9.52 -26.81 -26.80
N THR A 207 -8.93 -27.55 -25.87
CA THR A 207 -9.00 -29.02 -25.83
C THR A 207 -10.43 -29.51 -25.64
N ALA A 208 -11.25 -28.76 -24.89
CA ALA A 208 -12.67 -29.04 -24.74
C ALA A 208 -13.53 -28.68 -25.97
N GLY A 209 -12.94 -28.10 -27.03
CA GLY A 209 -13.64 -27.77 -28.29
C GLY A 209 -14.18 -26.35 -28.38
N VAL A 210 -13.80 -25.44 -27.47
CA VAL A 210 -14.16 -24.02 -27.60
C VAL A 210 -13.40 -23.39 -28.78
N ALA A 211 -14.12 -22.83 -29.74
CA ALA A 211 -13.55 -22.31 -31.00
C ALA A 211 -12.58 -21.13 -30.79
N ASP A 212 -12.94 -20.15 -29.95
CA ASP A 212 -12.06 -19.03 -29.58
C ASP A 212 -11.97 -18.88 -28.06
N PRO A 213 -11.03 -19.60 -27.41
CA PRO A 213 -10.83 -19.54 -25.97
C PRO A 213 -10.43 -18.15 -25.47
N ARG A 214 -9.66 -17.40 -26.26
CA ARG A 214 -9.18 -16.08 -25.85
C ARG A 214 -10.32 -15.06 -25.86
N ALA A 215 -11.16 -15.07 -26.90
CA ALA A 215 -12.35 -14.24 -26.93
C ALA A 215 -13.33 -14.61 -25.81
N LEU A 216 -13.48 -15.91 -25.49
CA LEU A 216 -14.31 -16.35 -24.37
C LEU A 216 -13.80 -15.77 -23.05
N LEU A 217 -12.50 -15.95 -22.74
CA LEU A 217 -11.89 -15.42 -21.52
C LEU A 217 -11.97 -13.89 -21.45
N ASN A 218 -11.72 -13.19 -22.55
CA ASN A 218 -11.84 -11.73 -22.59
C ASN A 218 -13.28 -11.27 -22.33
N ARG A 219 -14.28 -12.00 -22.82
CA ARG A 219 -15.69 -11.70 -22.58
C ARG A 219 -16.12 -11.98 -21.13
N THR A 220 -15.62 -13.06 -20.54
CA THR A 220 -16.02 -13.47 -19.18
C THR A 220 -15.22 -12.77 -18.09
N LEU A 221 -13.95 -12.42 -18.34
CA LEU A 221 -13.03 -11.87 -17.33
C LEU A 221 -12.63 -10.42 -17.60
N GLY A 222 -12.87 -9.91 -18.81
CA GLY A 222 -12.55 -8.53 -19.16
C GLY A 222 -13.50 -7.50 -18.53
N GLN A 223 -13.33 -6.26 -18.98
CA GLN A 223 -14.10 -5.10 -18.53
C GLN A 223 -15.61 -5.29 -18.71
N ASP A 224 -16.39 -4.56 -17.91
CA ASP A 224 -17.85 -4.62 -17.98
C ASP A 224 -18.36 -4.25 -19.38
N GLN A 225 -19.20 -5.11 -19.93
CA GLN A 225 -19.86 -4.90 -21.22
C GLN A 225 -21.33 -4.56 -21.01
N GLY A 226 -21.90 -3.81 -21.96
CA GLY A 226 -23.34 -3.51 -21.96
C GLY A 226 -24.17 -4.80 -21.98
N GLY A 227 -25.21 -4.86 -21.13
CA GLY A 227 -26.11 -6.01 -21.03
C GLY A 227 -25.74 -7.07 -19.97
N GLN A 228 -24.58 -6.94 -19.30
CA GLN A 228 -24.25 -7.82 -18.17
C GLN A 228 -25.11 -7.52 -16.93
N SER A 229 -25.62 -8.58 -16.30
CA SER A 229 -26.43 -8.44 -15.08
C SER A 229 -25.57 -8.32 -13.83
N GLU A 230 -26.07 -7.68 -12.77
CA GLU A 230 -25.37 -7.63 -11.46
C GLU A 230 -25.04 -9.03 -10.88
N PRO A 231 -25.93 -10.04 -10.98
CA PRO A 231 -25.59 -11.42 -10.63
C PRO A 231 -24.41 -11.99 -11.42
N GLU A 232 -24.32 -11.71 -12.71
CA GLU A 232 -23.21 -12.17 -13.55
C GLU A 232 -21.88 -11.53 -13.13
N ARG A 233 -21.89 -10.20 -12.90
CA ARG A 233 -20.72 -9.48 -12.37
C ARG A 233 -20.29 -10.02 -11.01
N HIS A 234 -21.24 -10.39 -10.16
CA HIS A 234 -20.95 -11.02 -8.88
C HIS A 234 -20.32 -12.40 -9.03
N ARG A 235 -20.84 -13.28 -9.90
CA ARG A 235 -20.25 -14.59 -10.18
C ARG A 235 -18.84 -14.48 -10.76
N ARG A 236 -18.61 -13.52 -11.67
CA ARG A 236 -17.27 -13.21 -12.18
C ARG A 236 -16.32 -12.84 -11.04
N ARG A 237 -16.72 -11.92 -10.16
CA ARG A 237 -15.93 -11.53 -8.98
C ARG A 237 -15.61 -12.71 -8.08
N LEU A 238 -16.58 -13.59 -7.81
CA LEU A 238 -16.37 -14.81 -7.03
C LEU A 238 -15.37 -15.76 -7.70
N PHE A 239 -15.48 -15.98 -9.01
CA PHE A 239 -14.53 -16.81 -9.73
C PHE A 239 -13.11 -16.26 -9.68
N VAL A 240 -12.94 -14.94 -9.87
CA VAL A 240 -11.64 -14.29 -9.75
C VAL A 240 -11.08 -14.45 -8.33
N SER A 241 -11.85 -14.08 -7.29
CA SER A 241 -11.36 -14.06 -5.91
C SER A 241 -11.17 -15.44 -5.29
N MET A 242 -11.96 -16.43 -5.70
CA MET A 242 -11.94 -17.78 -5.11
C MET A 242 -11.11 -18.78 -5.93
N VAL A 243 -10.79 -18.49 -7.19
CA VAL A 243 -10.02 -19.39 -8.06
C VAL A 243 -8.76 -18.71 -8.60
N LEU A 244 -8.89 -17.64 -9.39
CA LEU A 244 -7.74 -17.07 -10.10
C LEU A 244 -6.73 -16.38 -9.18
N GLU A 245 -7.19 -15.57 -8.22
CA GLU A 245 -6.33 -14.94 -7.22
C GLU A 245 -5.56 -15.98 -6.38
N PRO A 246 -6.22 -17.00 -5.78
CA PRO A 246 -5.52 -18.08 -5.09
C PRO A 246 -4.49 -18.82 -5.96
N LEU A 247 -4.77 -19.05 -7.24
CA LEU A 247 -3.80 -19.67 -8.16
C LEU A 247 -2.59 -18.76 -8.39
N GLY A 248 -2.80 -17.48 -8.68
CA GLY A 248 -1.71 -16.52 -8.84
C GLY A 248 -0.86 -16.38 -7.56
N ILE A 249 -1.50 -16.40 -6.39
CA ILE A 249 -0.80 -16.41 -5.09
C ILE A 249 -0.03 -17.72 -4.88
N ALA A 250 -0.56 -18.87 -5.32
CA ALA A 250 0.17 -20.14 -5.25
C ALA A 250 1.44 -20.11 -6.11
N VAL A 251 1.36 -19.53 -7.32
CA VAL A 251 2.52 -19.31 -8.19
C VAL A 251 3.56 -18.42 -7.51
N LEU A 252 3.15 -17.27 -6.97
CA LEU A 252 4.06 -16.35 -6.29
C LEU A 252 4.67 -16.97 -5.03
N ARG A 253 3.92 -17.79 -4.27
CA ARG A 253 4.44 -18.54 -3.12
C ARG A 253 5.46 -19.61 -3.52
N GLY A 254 5.20 -20.34 -4.60
CA GLY A 254 6.15 -21.31 -5.16
C GLY A 254 7.46 -20.62 -5.55
N TYR A 255 7.38 -19.44 -6.15
CA TYR A 255 8.55 -18.61 -6.47
C TYR A 255 9.27 -18.08 -5.22
N GLU A 256 8.52 -17.62 -4.21
CA GLU A 256 9.05 -17.11 -2.95
C GLU A 256 9.78 -18.19 -2.13
N ALA A 257 9.35 -19.44 -2.24
CA ALA A 257 9.92 -20.59 -1.53
C ALA A 257 11.27 -21.06 -2.10
N ILE A 258 11.72 -20.52 -3.24
CA ILE A 258 12.98 -20.92 -3.85
C ILE A 258 14.15 -20.48 -2.99
N GLU A 259 14.99 -21.43 -2.60
CA GLU A 259 16.24 -21.13 -1.92
C GLU A 259 17.33 -20.71 -2.91
N GLY A 260 18.00 -19.60 -2.59
CA GLY A 260 19.12 -19.08 -3.37
C GLY A 260 18.73 -18.70 -4.82
N ARG A 261 19.49 -19.20 -5.78
CA ARG A 261 19.41 -18.86 -7.21
C ARG A 261 18.90 -20.00 -8.08
N MET A 262 18.25 -21.00 -7.48
CA MET A 262 17.73 -22.13 -8.26
C MET A 262 16.71 -21.65 -9.30
N THR A 263 16.71 -22.31 -10.44
CA THR A 263 15.80 -22.07 -11.56
C THR A 263 15.15 -23.38 -11.98
N GLY A 264 13.94 -23.31 -12.52
CA GLY A 264 13.21 -24.48 -13.00
C GLY A 264 11.72 -24.37 -12.69
N GLU A 265 11.07 -25.51 -12.59
CA GLU A 265 9.66 -25.62 -12.23
C GLU A 265 9.43 -25.21 -10.77
N ILE A 266 8.42 -24.36 -10.55
CA ILE A 266 8.05 -23.85 -9.23
C ILE A 266 6.64 -24.25 -8.82
N LEU A 267 5.83 -24.68 -9.78
CA LEU A 267 4.47 -25.13 -9.60
C LEU A 267 4.09 -26.03 -10.77
N ALA A 268 3.74 -27.27 -10.45
CA ALA A 268 3.14 -28.20 -11.39
C ALA A 268 1.97 -28.96 -10.75
N GLY A 269 0.88 -29.11 -11.50
CA GLY A 269 -0.30 -29.84 -11.07
C GLY A 269 -1.58 -29.28 -11.65
N THR A 270 -2.69 -29.97 -11.40
CA THR A 270 -4.01 -29.45 -11.76
C THR A 270 -4.47 -28.38 -10.77
N VAL A 271 -5.42 -27.53 -11.16
CA VAL A 271 -6.07 -26.57 -10.25
C VAL A 271 -6.60 -27.26 -8.99
N ALA A 272 -7.16 -28.47 -9.11
CA ALA A 272 -7.59 -29.27 -7.97
C ALA A 272 -6.46 -29.57 -6.99
N THR A 273 -5.28 -29.98 -7.49
CA THR A 273 -4.12 -30.25 -6.64
C THR A 273 -3.51 -28.97 -6.04
N VAL A 274 -3.46 -27.88 -6.79
CA VAL A 274 -2.83 -26.62 -6.37
C VAL A 274 -3.66 -25.92 -5.29
N LEU A 275 -4.99 -25.90 -5.45
CA LEU A 275 -5.88 -25.21 -4.52
C LEU A 275 -6.36 -26.11 -3.38
N GLY A 276 -6.43 -27.43 -3.58
CA GLY A 276 -6.88 -28.40 -2.58
C GLY A 276 -8.22 -27.98 -1.96
N ASP A 277 -8.23 -27.82 -0.64
CA ASP A 277 -9.43 -27.46 0.15
C ASP A 277 -10.03 -26.13 -0.26
N ARG A 278 -9.21 -25.18 -0.75
CA ARG A 278 -9.69 -23.87 -1.21
C ARG A 278 -10.60 -23.99 -2.42
N LEU A 279 -10.38 -24.96 -3.30
CA LEU A 279 -11.27 -25.20 -4.42
C LEU A 279 -12.63 -25.75 -3.95
N ARG A 280 -12.63 -26.56 -2.87
CA ARG A 280 -13.87 -27.03 -2.25
C ARG A 280 -14.64 -25.88 -1.61
N GLU A 281 -13.94 -24.99 -0.91
CA GLU A 281 -14.51 -23.76 -0.33
C GLU A 281 -15.01 -22.76 -1.37
N ALA A 282 -14.44 -22.77 -2.58
CA ALA A 282 -14.91 -21.94 -3.70
C ALA A 282 -16.33 -22.31 -4.16
N GLY A 283 -16.85 -23.48 -3.77
CA GLY A 283 -18.22 -23.90 -4.05
C GLY A 283 -18.56 -23.83 -5.54
N ALA A 284 -19.60 -23.07 -5.89
CA ALA A 284 -20.08 -22.89 -7.26
C ALA A 284 -19.33 -21.81 -8.06
N ALA A 285 -18.23 -21.25 -7.54
CA ALA A 285 -17.46 -20.25 -8.28
C ALA A 285 -16.89 -20.78 -9.62
N PRO A 286 -16.35 -22.01 -9.71
CA PRO A 286 -15.89 -22.60 -10.98
C PRO A 286 -16.98 -22.68 -12.06
N ASP A 287 -18.24 -22.91 -11.66
CA ASP A 287 -19.39 -23.05 -12.57
C ASP A 287 -19.57 -21.83 -13.47
N TYR A 288 -19.08 -20.65 -13.06
CA TYR A 288 -19.11 -19.44 -13.87
C TYR A 288 -18.40 -19.64 -15.22
N LEU A 289 -17.17 -20.16 -15.20
CA LEU A 289 -16.40 -20.38 -16.42
C LEU A 289 -16.80 -21.69 -17.10
N GLU A 290 -17.14 -22.73 -16.34
CA GLU A 290 -17.59 -24.02 -16.90
C GLU A 290 -18.89 -23.86 -17.69
N GLY A 291 -19.85 -23.10 -17.16
CA GLY A 291 -21.09 -22.77 -17.87
C GLY A 291 -20.85 -21.94 -19.13
N ALA A 292 -19.93 -20.96 -19.06
CA ALA A 292 -19.56 -20.15 -20.22
C ALA A 292 -18.86 -20.97 -21.32
N ALA A 293 -18.04 -21.95 -20.94
CA ALA A 293 -17.38 -22.88 -21.86
C ALA A 293 -18.42 -23.79 -22.55
N SER A 294 -19.35 -24.36 -21.77
CA SER A 294 -20.44 -25.19 -22.29
C SER A 294 -21.33 -24.41 -23.30
N ALA A 295 -21.72 -23.18 -22.94
CA ALA A 295 -22.49 -22.30 -23.83
C ALA A 295 -21.72 -21.92 -25.12
N ALA A 296 -20.39 -21.98 -25.10
CA ALA A 296 -19.53 -21.75 -26.26
C ALA A 296 -19.24 -23.02 -27.08
N GLY A 297 -19.93 -24.13 -26.80
CA GLY A 297 -19.78 -25.41 -27.50
C GLY A 297 -18.68 -26.32 -26.94
N GLY A 298 -18.04 -25.94 -25.84
CA GLY A 298 -17.07 -26.78 -25.15
C GLY A 298 -17.75 -27.96 -24.45
N THR A 299 -17.10 -29.14 -24.49
CA THR A 299 -17.59 -30.36 -23.85
C THR A 299 -16.59 -30.87 -22.83
N GLY A 300 -17.07 -31.23 -21.63
CA GLY A 300 -16.23 -31.80 -20.58
C GLY A 300 -15.20 -30.86 -19.94
N PHE A 301 -15.24 -29.55 -20.22
CA PHE A 301 -14.33 -28.59 -19.56
C PHE A 301 -14.63 -28.48 -18.07
N ARG A 302 -13.62 -28.75 -17.23
CA ARG A 302 -13.66 -28.55 -15.79
C ARG A 302 -12.49 -27.69 -15.35
N VAL A 303 -12.77 -26.68 -14.52
CA VAL A 303 -11.74 -25.80 -13.95
C VAL A 303 -10.76 -26.60 -13.11
N ALA A 304 -11.26 -27.59 -12.36
CA ALA A 304 -10.46 -28.46 -11.50
C ALA A 304 -9.35 -29.22 -12.25
N ASP A 305 -9.57 -29.53 -13.54
CA ASP A 305 -8.70 -30.38 -14.35
C ASP A 305 -7.66 -29.57 -15.14
N VAL A 306 -7.73 -28.24 -15.11
CA VAL A 306 -6.76 -27.37 -15.79
C VAL A 306 -5.36 -27.62 -15.21
N VAL A 307 -4.42 -28.02 -16.05
CA VAL A 307 -3.03 -28.31 -15.68
C VAL A 307 -2.19 -27.03 -15.75
N LEU A 308 -1.48 -26.72 -14.66
CA LEU A 308 -0.50 -25.65 -14.56
C LEU A 308 0.90 -26.26 -14.51
N ALA A 309 1.82 -25.71 -15.29
CA ALA A 309 3.26 -26.01 -15.24
C ALA A 309 4.00 -24.68 -15.42
N ILE A 310 4.48 -24.11 -14.31
CA ILE A 310 5.03 -22.77 -14.26
C ILE A 310 6.47 -22.82 -13.74
N THR A 311 7.34 -22.07 -14.39
CA THR A 311 8.77 -22.02 -14.11
C THR A 311 9.24 -20.63 -13.66
N THR A 312 10.41 -20.58 -13.04
CA THR A 312 11.07 -19.32 -12.67
C THR A 312 11.25 -18.35 -13.85
N GLN A 313 11.59 -18.89 -15.02
CA GLN A 313 11.89 -18.15 -16.24
C GLN A 313 10.64 -17.43 -16.79
N GLN A 314 9.45 -17.88 -16.39
CA GLN A 314 8.19 -17.24 -16.75
C GLN A 314 7.77 -16.18 -15.71
N VAL A 315 8.00 -16.44 -14.43
CA VAL A 315 7.61 -15.53 -13.33
C VAL A 315 8.48 -14.29 -13.27
N GLU A 316 9.80 -14.42 -13.47
CA GLU A 316 10.74 -13.29 -13.37
C GLU A 316 10.42 -12.16 -14.35
N PRO A 317 10.22 -12.42 -15.67
CA PRO A 317 9.80 -11.39 -16.62
C PRO A 317 8.43 -10.79 -16.29
N ALA A 318 7.49 -11.59 -15.77
CA ALA A 318 6.19 -11.09 -15.35
C ALA A 318 6.32 -10.04 -14.24
N ILE A 319 7.11 -10.31 -13.21
CA ILE A 319 7.39 -9.36 -12.12
C ILE A 319 8.14 -8.12 -12.66
N ALA A 320 9.19 -8.32 -13.45
CA ALA A 320 10.01 -7.24 -13.98
C ALA A 320 9.22 -6.30 -14.90
N SER A 321 8.26 -6.82 -15.68
CA SER A 321 7.41 -6.02 -16.56
C SER A 321 6.51 -5.02 -15.81
N VAL A 322 6.23 -5.28 -14.53
CA VAL A 322 5.37 -4.46 -13.68
C VAL A 322 6.20 -3.53 -12.81
N LEU A 323 7.15 -4.09 -12.05
CA LEU A 323 7.89 -3.34 -11.04
C LEU A 323 9.20 -2.72 -11.57
N GLY A 324 9.68 -3.12 -12.74
CA GLY A 324 11.00 -2.73 -13.25
C GLY A 324 11.18 -1.21 -13.37
N GLN A 325 10.23 -0.54 -14.03
CA GLN A 325 10.30 0.91 -14.20
C GLN A 325 10.06 1.66 -12.89
N VAL A 326 9.07 1.22 -12.10
CA VAL A 326 8.74 1.81 -10.78
C VAL A 326 9.98 1.80 -9.87
N LEU A 327 10.62 0.65 -9.71
CA LEU A 327 11.81 0.52 -8.87
C LEU A 327 13.00 1.30 -9.45
N ALA A 328 13.13 1.40 -10.77
CA ALA A 328 14.17 2.22 -11.39
C ALA A 328 14.02 3.70 -11.05
N ASP A 329 12.81 4.25 -11.18
CA ASP A 329 12.51 5.65 -10.87
C ASP A 329 12.71 5.96 -9.38
N LEU A 330 12.30 5.04 -8.49
CA LEU A 330 12.54 5.19 -7.06
C LEU A 330 14.03 5.08 -6.71
N CYS A 331 14.78 4.18 -7.34
CA CYS A 331 16.23 4.08 -7.15
C CYS A 331 16.95 5.36 -7.62
N GLU A 332 16.48 6.01 -8.68
CA GLU A 332 17.02 7.31 -9.13
C GLU A 332 16.85 8.38 -8.05
N VAL A 333 15.69 8.42 -7.37
CA VAL A 333 15.48 9.32 -6.22
C VAL A 333 16.42 8.97 -5.06
N VAL A 334 16.53 7.69 -4.70
CA VAL A 334 17.42 7.24 -3.61
C VAL A 334 18.87 7.67 -3.87
N TRP A 335 19.33 7.51 -5.11
CA TRP A 335 20.66 7.94 -5.54
C TRP A 335 20.81 9.47 -5.54
N SER A 336 19.82 10.18 -6.10
CA SER A 336 19.81 11.65 -6.20
C SER A 336 19.83 12.34 -4.83
N TYR A 337 19.15 11.75 -3.84
CA TYR A 337 19.19 12.18 -2.46
C TYR A 337 20.46 11.73 -1.72
N ASP A 338 21.42 11.05 -2.36
CA ASP A 338 22.66 10.55 -1.75
C ASP A 338 22.41 9.78 -0.44
N CYS A 339 21.45 8.86 -0.47
CA CYS A 339 21.10 8.05 0.70
C CYS A 339 22.27 7.15 1.13
N ASP A 340 22.38 6.91 2.44
CA ASP A 340 23.41 6.05 3.02
C ASP A 340 22.95 4.58 3.16
N VAL A 341 21.64 4.38 3.30
CA VAL A 341 20.98 3.08 3.48
C VAL A 341 19.67 3.07 2.69
N LEU A 342 19.38 1.94 2.03
CA LEU A 342 18.09 1.66 1.42
C LEU A 342 17.46 0.43 2.09
N LEU A 343 16.26 0.60 2.65
CA LEU A 343 15.45 -0.47 3.21
C LEU A 343 14.41 -0.93 2.18
N LEU A 344 14.20 -2.25 2.07
CA LEU A 344 13.13 -2.85 1.27
C LEU A 344 12.14 -3.56 2.19
N SER A 345 10.87 -3.15 2.18
CA SER A 345 9.80 -3.77 2.98
C SER A 345 8.55 -4.09 2.17
N GLY A 346 7.54 -4.63 2.86
CA GLY A 346 6.28 -5.04 2.24
C GLY A 346 6.38 -6.44 1.62
N ARG A 347 5.25 -7.12 1.44
CA ARG A 347 5.24 -8.56 1.12
C ARG A 347 5.93 -8.88 -0.22
N PRO A 348 5.66 -8.17 -1.32
CA PRO A 348 6.40 -8.30 -2.58
C PRO A 348 7.92 -8.11 -2.50
N SER A 349 8.46 -7.41 -1.49
CA SER A 349 9.93 -7.30 -1.35
C SER A 349 10.63 -8.65 -1.09
N ARG A 350 9.87 -9.69 -0.71
CA ARG A 350 10.37 -11.08 -0.58
C ARG A 350 10.67 -11.73 -1.92
N LEU A 351 10.10 -11.23 -3.02
CA LEU A 351 10.35 -11.76 -4.35
C LEU A 351 11.79 -11.41 -4.76
N ARG A 352 12.66 -12.41 -4.96
CA ARG A 352 14.08 -12.16 -5.29
C ARG A 352 14.28 -11.25 -6.51
N ALA A 353 13.34 -11.27 -7.46
CA ALA A 353 13.35 -10.38 -8.63
C ALA A 353 13.31 -8.90 -8.25
N VAL A 354 12.59 -8.52 -7.18
CA VAL A 354 12.60 -7.14 -6.65
C VAL A 354 14.00 -6.77 -6.18
N GLY A 355 14.62 -7.64 -5.38
CA GLY A 355 16.00 -7.47 -4.92
C GLY A 355 16.98 -7.35 -6.09
N ASP A 356 16.82 -8.17 -7.13
CA ASP A 356 17.66 -8.15 -8.33
C ASP A 356 17.54 -6.84 -9.12
N ILE A 357 16.31 -6.33 -9.29
CA ILE A 357 16.07 -5.05 -9.95
C ILE A 357 16.78 -3.93 -9.18
N VAL A 358 16.61 -3.88 -7.85
CA VAL A 358 17.23 -2.83 -7.01
C VAL A 358 18.75 -2.96 -6.99
N LEU A 359 19.29 -4.18 -6.87
CA LEU A 359 20.74 -4.44 -6.91
C LEU A 359 21.34 -4.04 -8.26
N ALA A 360 20.66 -4.31 -9.37
CA ALA A 360 21.11 -3.90 -10.70
C ALA A 360 21.14 -2.37 -10.88
N LYS A 361 20.31 -1.62 -10.14
CA LYS A 361 20.34 -0.15 -10.11
C LYS A 361 21.38 0.41 -9.15
N ALA A 362 21.75 -0.36 -8.12
CA ALA A 362 22.76 0.00 -7.11
C ALA A 362 22.66 1.46 -6.61
N PRO A 363 21.49 1.93 -6.13
CA PRO A 363 21.33 3.33 -5.72
C PRO A 363 22.16 3.69 -4.48
N VAL A 364 22.58 2.68 -3.72
CA VAL A 364 23.55 2.72 -2.63
C VAL A 364 24.47 1.50 -2.75
N PRO A 365 25.64 1.45 -2.05
CA PRO A 365 26.49 0.26 -2.06
C PRO A 365 25.72 -1.02 -1.70
N PRO A 366 25.97 -2.18 -2.34
CA PRO A 366 25.12 -3.38 -2.17
C PRO A 366 24.91 -3.83 -0.71
N HIS A 367 25.93 -3.71 0.15
CA HIS A 367 25.83 -4.06 1.57
C HIS A 367 24.97 -3.07 2.40
N ARG A 368 24.54 -1.96 1.80
CA ARG A 368 23.62 -0.94 2.37
C ARG A 368 22.19 -1.05 1.80
N ILE A 369 21.94 -2.02 0.92
CA ILE A 369 20.59 -2.41 0.48
C ILE A 369 20.11 -3.51 1.43
N ILE A 370 19.17 -3.18 2.31
CA ILE A 370 18.74 -4.04 3.41
C ILE A 370 17.30 -4.47 3.17
N GLY A 371 17.12 -5.74 2.82
CA GLY A 371 15.80 -6.36 2.85
C GLY A 371 15.34 -6.55 4.30
N MET A 372 14.14 -6.08 4.62
CA MET A 372 13.56 -6.28 5.96
C MET A 372 13.11 -7.72 6.17
N HIS A 373 12.83 -8.47 5.10
CA HIS A 373 12.65 -9.91 5.19
C HIS A 373 13.96 -10.60 5.60
N ARG A 374 13.89 -11.48 6.60
CA ARG A 374 15.04 -12.17 7.22
C ARG A 374 16.04 -11.24 7.92
N TYR A 375 15.71 -9.96 8.10
CA TYR A 375 16.54 -9.04 8.86
C TYR A 375 16.62 -9.48 10.33
N ARG A 376 17.85 -9.59 10.87
CA ARG A 376 18.06 -10.03 12.26
C ARG A 376 17.68 -8.93 13.23
N VAL A 377 16.79 -9.25 14.17
CA VAL A 377 16.22 -8.36 15.16
C VAL A 377 16.39 -8.87 16.59
N GLY A 378 16.25 -7.98 17.58
CA GLY A 378 16.24 -8.37 18.99
C GLY A 378 15.02 -9.18 19.42
N GLU A 379 15.12 -9.81 20.60
CA GLU A 379 14.05 -10.65 21.19
C GLU A 379 12.76 -9.89 21.52
N LYS A 380 12.80 -8.55 21.50
CA LYS A 380 11.63 -7.71 21.74
C LYS A 380 10.77 -7.52 20.49
N TYR A 381 11.27 -7.88 19.30
CA TYR A 381 10.47 -7.85 18.08
C TYR A 381 9.40 -8.96 18.12
N PRO A 382 8.09 -8.64 18.11
CA PRO A 382 7.05 -9.64 18.38
C PRO A 382 6.86 -10.68 17.27
N PHE A 383 7.13 -10.31 16.01
CA PHE A 383 6.85 -11.15 14.84
C PHE A 383 8.12 -11.76 14.22
N ARG A 384 9.07 -12.11 15.08
CA ARG A 384 10.32 -12.73 14.67
C ARG A 384 10.16 -14.24 14.53
N ASP A 385 10.94 -14.84 13.65
CA ASP A 385 11.11 -16.28 13.56
C ASP A 385 11.99 -16.82 14.72
N ALA A 386 12.15 -18.15 14.77
CA ALA A 386 12.98 -18.81 15.77
C ALA A 386 14.48 -18.45 15.69
N ALA A 387 14.94 -17.89 14.56
CA ALA A 387 16.31 -17.42 14.35
C ALA A 387 16.47 -15.92 14.65
N ASN A 388 15.47 -15.29 15.30
CA ASN A 388 15.41 -13.87 15.59
C ASN A 388 15.50 -13.00 14.33
N ARG A 389 14.75 -13.37 13.28
CA ARG A 389 14.64 -12.58 12.05
C ARG A 389 13.20 -12.17 11.79
N ILE A 390 13.01 -11.06 11.11
CA ILE A 390 11.67 -10.65 10.66
C ILE A 390 11.21 -11.65 9.58
N ASP A 391 10.15 -12.40 9.86
CA ASP A 391 9.57 -13.29 8.87
C ASP A 391 8.76 -12.47 7.84
N ASP A 392 7.63 -11.91 8.25
CA ASP A 392 6.82 -11.06 7.37
C ASP A 392 7.26 -9.59 7.45
N PRO A 393 7.90 -9.02 6.41
CA PRO A 393 8.32 -7.63 6.40
C PRO A 393 7.16 -6.65 6.49
N LYS A 394 5.90 -7.07 6.25
CA LYS A 394 4.73 -6.20 6.46
C LYS A 394 4.52 -5.82 7.93
N THR A 395 5.06 -6.62 8.84
CA THR A 395 4.96 -6.36 10.29
C THR A 395 5.78 -5.17 10.76
N THR A 396 6.76 -4.71 9.96
CA THR A 396 7.60 -3.54 10.31
C THR A 396 6.76 -2.28 10.46
N VAL A 397 5.69 -2.13 9.68
CA VAL A 397 4.79 -0.97 9.76
C VAL A 397 4.08 -0.93 11.12
N ALA A 398 3.50 -2.05 11.56
CA ALA A 398 2.80 -2.13 12.84
C ALA A 398 3.76 -2.00 14.04
N VAL A 399 4.93 -2.63 13.98
CA VAL A 399 5.95 -2.52 15.04
C VAL A 399 6.55 -1.12 15.07
N GLY A 400 6.85 -0.54 13.91
CA GLY A 400 7.35 0.82 13.76
C GLY A 400 6.39 1.86 14.30
N ALA A 401 5.09 1.70 14.04
CA ALA A 401 4.04 2.51 14.64
C ALA A 401 4.04 2.42 16.18
N ALA A 402 4.15 1.21 16.73
CA ALA A 402 4.22 1.01 18.18
C ALA A 402 5.48 1.62 18.81
N LEU A 403 6.64 1.51 18.14
CA LEU A 403 7.89 2.14 18.55
C LEU A 403 7.79 3.66 18.47
N CYS A 404 7.18 4.21 17.42
CA CYS A 404 7.00 5.64 17.22
C CYS A 404 6.26 6.30 18.40
N VAL A 405 5.22 5.64 18.92
CA VAL A 405 4.44 6.11 20.09
C VAL A 405 5.27 6.08 21.39
N GLN A 406 6.31 5.25 21.47
CA GLN A 406 7.10 5.04 22.68
C GLN A 406 8.47 5.75 22.65
N ALA A 407 8.96 6.10 21.47
CA ALA A 407 10.32 6.62 21.28
C ALA A 407 10.59 7.97 21.96
N GLU A 408 9.55 8.76 22.25
CA GLU A 408 9.68 9.97 23.07
C GLU A 408 9.60 9.61 24.56
N GLY A 409 10.70 9.07 25.09
CA GLY A 409 10.96 8.96 26.53
C GLY A 409 10.41 7.71 27.24
N ARG A 410 9.88 6.71 26.53
CA ARG A 410 9.43 5.44 27.14
C ARG A 410 10.30 4.24 26.79
N LEU A 411 11.08 4.32 25.71
CA LEU A 411 12.01 3.27 25.33
C LEU A 411 13.35 3.49 26.05
N ARG A 412 13.91 2.40 26.56
CA ARG A 412 15.22 2.41 27.20
C ARG A 412 16.29 2.41 26.11
N ASN A 413 17.29 3.30 26.23
CA ASN A 413 18.42 3.41 25.30
C ASN A 413 18.02 3.71 23.84
N PHE A 414 16.86 4.31 23.63
CA PHE A 414 16.42 4.77 22.32
C PHE A 414 15.52 5.99 22.49
N MET A 415 15.95 7.13 21.97
CA MET A 415 15.14 8.34 21.96
C MET A 415 15.08 8.92 20.55
N MET A 416 13.87 9.20 20.09
CA MET A 416 13.63 9.83 18.81
C MET A 416 12.52 10.86 18.94
N GLN A 417 12.73 12.05 18.39
CA GLN A 417 11.73 13.14 18.37
C GLN A 417 10.66 12.88 17.31
N THR A 418 9.77 11.92 17.55
CA THR A 418 8.73 11.52 16.59
C THR A 418 7.68 12.59 16.35
N GLY A 419 7.54 13.58 17.22
CA GLY A 419 6.73 14.79 17.01
C GLY A 419 7.20 15.66 15.85
N LYS A 420 8.43 15.45 15.34
CA LYS A 420 8.94 16.11 14.11
C LYS A 420 8.48 15.43 12.82
N LEU A 421 7.88 14.24 12.91
CA LEU A 421 7.29 13.54 11.77
C LEU A 421 5.90 14.10 11.46
N SER A 422 5.63 14.30 10.17
CA SER A 422 4.37 14.87 9.69
C SER A 422 3.99 14.24 8.36
N MET A 423 2.69 14.05 8.12
CA MET A 423 2.19 13.81 6.77
C MET A 423 2.21 15.12 5.98
N ARG A 424 2.65 15.07 4.73
CA ARG A 424 2.81 16.22 3.82
C ARG A 424 2.26 15.89 2.44
N SER A 425 1.87 16.91 1.69
CA SER A 425 1.38 16.73 0.33
C SER A 425 2.52 16.43 -0.64
N THR A 426 2.29 15.50 -1.57
CA THR A 426 3.18 15.28 -2.72
C THR A 426 2.72 16.05 -3.97
N ALA A 427 1.57 16.73 -3.92
CA ALA A 427 1.05 17.51 -5.04
C ALA A 427 1.78 18.85 -5.21
N ARG A 428 2.79 18.85 -6.09
CA ARG A 428 3.61 20.03 -6.42
C ARG A 428 3.26 20.64 -7.77
N TYR A 429 2.96 19.80 -8.75
CA TYR A 429 2.59 20.20 -10.11
C TYR A 429 1.22 19.63 -10.43
N ILE A 430 0.23 20.47 -10.70
CA ILE A 430 -1.13 20.05 -11.10
C ILE A 430 -1.31 20.32 -12.59
N GLY A 431 -1.91 19.40 -13.31
CA GLY A 431 -2.10 19.54 -14.75
C GLY A 431 -3.09 18.57 -15.35
N LYS A 432 -3.30 18.71 -16.66
CA LYS A 432 -4.09 17.75 -17.44
C LYS A 432 -3.30 16.45 -17.59
N MET A 433 -3.96 15.34 -17.31
CA MET A 433 -3.42 14.00 -17.57
C MET A 433 -3.74 13.60 -19.00
N ASP A 434 -2.77 13.00 -19.69
CA ASP A 434 -3.03 12.32 -20.95
C ASP A 434 -3.55 10.89 -20.73
N ASN A 435 -3.88 10.19 -21.82
CA ASN A 435 -4.39 8.81 -21.75
C ASN A 435 -3.36 7.80 -21.21
N SER A 436 -2.07 8.17 -21.17
CA SER A 436 -1.03 7.35 -20.52
C SER A 436 -0.94 7.60 -19.01
N GLY A 437 -1.79 8.50 -18.48
CA GLY A 437 -1.80 8.87 -17.08
C GLY A 437 -0.67 9.83 -16.71
N GLN A 438 0.04 10.43 -17.66
CA GLN A 438 1.13 11.37 -17.41
C GLN A 438 0.69 12.82 -17.52
N ILE A 439 1.40 13.72 -16.84
CA ILE A 439 1.25 15.17 -17.00
C ILE A 439 2.46 15.69 -17.76
N ARG A 440 2.32 15.91 -19.06
CA ARG A 440 3.38 16.51 -19.88
C ARG A 440 3.64 17.96 -19.47
N THR A 441 4.83 18.47 -19.77
CA THR A 441 5.25 19.82 -19.35
C THR A 441 4.28 20.89 -19.82
N GLU A 442 3.79 20.79 -21.06
CA GLU A 442 2.81 21.69 -21.67
C GLU A 442 1.40 21.62 -21.03
N ASN A 443 1.12 20.55 -20.29
CA ASN A 443 -0.17 20.32 -19.63
C ASN A 443 -0.18 20.73 -18.15
N VAL A 444 0.94 21.25 -17.64
CA VAL A 444 1.03 21.76 -16.27
C VAL A 444 0.26 23.07 -16.14
N LEU A 445 -0.68 23.12 -15.19
CA LEU A 445 -1.55 24.26 -14.91
C LEU A 445 -1.13 25.02 -13.65
N LEU A 446 -0.59 24.31 -12.66
CA LEU A 446 0.02 24.88 -11.46
C LEU A 446 1.38 24.23 -11.22
N SER A 447 2.35 25.02 -10.75
CA SER A 447 3.71 24.57 -10.49
C SER A 447 4.17 24.97 -9.08
N ASN A 448 5.04 24.15 -8.48
CA ASN A 448 5.69 24.40 -7.20
C ASN A 448 4.72 24.76 -6.05
N LEU A 449 3.58 24.07 -6.00
CA LEU A 449 2.62 24.26 -4.92
C LEU A 449 3.23 23.87 -3.57
N ASP A 450 2.97 24.69 -2.56
CA ASP A 450 3.14 24.35 -1.16
C ASP A 450 1.75 24.24 -0.53
N LEU A 451 1.34 22.99 -0.24
CA LEU A 451 0.04 22.70 0.37
C LEU A 451 0.16 22.41 1.87
N ASP A 452 1.38 22.41 2.40
CA ASP A 452 1.67 22.16 3.82
C ASP A 452 1.77 23.48 4.62
N GLY A 453 2.02 24.60 3.93
CA GLY A 453 1.94 25.95 4.49
C GLY A 453 0.51 26.48 4.69
N PRO A 454 0.37 27.69 5.26
CA PRO A 454 -0.94 28.33 5.40
C PRO A 454 -1.64 28.43 4.03
N PRO A 455 -2.99 28.29 3.98
CA PRO A 455 -3.73 28.36 2.73
C PRO A 455 -3.46 29.71 2.05
N ALA A 456 -2.87 29.68 0.85
CA ALA A 456 -2.81 30.87 0.01
C ALA A 456 -4.19 31.09 -0.64
N ASP A 457 -4.71 32.30 -0.52
CA ASP A 457 -6.07 32.66 -0.97
C ASP A 457 -6.23 32.60 -2.50
N ASP A 458 -5.14 32.64 -3.27
CA ASP A 458 -5.14 32.75 -4.74
C ASP A 458 -4.73 31.46 -5.48
N VAL A 459 -4.80 30.28 -4.85
CA VAL A 459 -4.45 29.03 -5.55
C VAL A 459 -5.61 28.61 -6.46
N GLY A 460 -5.48 28.88 -7.76
CA GLY A 460 -6.43 28.45 -8.77
C GLY A 460 -5.86 28.47 -10.18
N PHE A 461 -6.55 27.81 -11.11
CA PHE A 461 -6.17 27.75 -12.51
C PHE A 461 -7.40 27.78 -13.41
N LYS A 462 -7.19 28.24 -14.65
CA LYS A 462 -8.20 28.17 -15.71
C LYS A 462 -7.85 27.04 -16.65
N VAL A 463 -8.86 26.30 -17.07
CA VAL A 463 -8.68 25.14 -17.95
C VAL A 463 -9.70 25.19 -19.08
N PRO A 464 -9.26 25.10 -20.35
CA PRO A 464 -10.19 24.97 -21.46
C PRO A 464 -10.80 23.56 -21.43
N PHE A 465 -12.13 23.52 -21.36
CA PHE A 465 -12.94 22.30 -21.26
C PHE A 465 -13.74 22.10 -22.55
N ARG A 466 -13.49 20.98 -23.22
CA ARG A 466 -14.19 20.55 -24.44
C ARG A 466 -14.87 19.20 -24.29
N THR A 467 -14.26 18.34 -23.49
CA THR A 467 -14.64 16.94 -23.25
C THR A 467 -14.11 16.53 -21.89
N VAL A 468 -14.45 15.31 -21.47
CA VAL A 468 -13.96 14.68 -20.24
C VAL A 468 -12.46 14.94 -20.09
N THR A 469 -12.10 15.63 -19.01
CA THR A 469 -10.73 16.06 -18.76
C THR A 469 -10.29 15.53 -17.40
N HIS A 470 -9.27 14.69 -17.41
CA HIS A 470 -8.62 14.20 -16.20
C HIS A 470 -7.59 15.22 -15.72
N LEU A 471 -7.69 15.60 -14.46
CA LEU A 471 -6.71 16.42 -13.77
C LEU A 471 -6.00 15.57 -12.73
N GLY A 472 -4.70 15.73 -12.64
CA GLY A 472 -3.88 15.04 -11.66
C GLY A 472 -2.79 15.93 -11.12
N PHE A 473 -1.92 15.33 -10.33
CA PHE A 473 -0.70 15.97 -9.86
C PHE A 473 0.50 15.04 -9.96
N ARG A 474 1.69 15.64 -9.96
CA ARG A 474 2.97 14.95 -9.74
C ARG A 474 3.86 15.76 -8.80
N GLN A 475 4.84 15.11 -8.19
CA GLN A 475 5.72 15.76 -7.24
C GLN A 475 6.94 16.44 -7.88
N LEU A 476 7.50 15.85 -8.94
CA LEU A 476 8.71 16.35 -9.61
C LEU A 476 8.40 17.07 -10.93
N PRO A 477 9.22 18.05 -11.36
CA PRO A 477 9.06 18.76 -12.64
C PRO A 477 9.44 17.90 -13.87
N ILE A 478 9.29 16.58 -13.80
CA ILE A 478 9.81 15.65 -14.81
C ILE A 478 8.63 15.00 -15.55
N ALA A 479 8.58 15.19 -16.87
CA ALA A 479 7.52 14.69 -17.77
C ALA A 479 7.14 13.23 -17.53
N ARG A 480 8.14 12.35 -17.43
CA ARG A 480 7.96 10.90 -17.23
C ARG A 480 7.54 10.50 -15.81
N TRP A 481 7.65 11.40 -14.83
CA TRP A 481 7.34 11.08 -13.44
C TRP A 481 5.88 10.71 -13.29
N THR A 482 5.60 9.73 -12.42
CA THR A 482 4.25 9.26 -12.19
C THR A 482 3.34 10.41 -11.77
N ALA A 483 2.10 10.37 -12.25
CA ALA A 483 1.08 11.32 -11.85
C ALA A 483 -0.10 10.60 -11.20
N THR A 484 -0.66 11.23 -10.18
CA THR A 484 -1.80 10.73 -9.44
C THR A 484 -3.07 11.47 -9.90
N PRO A 485 -4.13 10.74 -10.30
CA PRO A 485 -5.43 11.35 -10.58
C PRO A 485 -5.98 12.10 -9.36
N LEU A 486 -6.49 13.31 -9.59
CA LEU A 486 -7.04 14.18 -8.56
C LEU A 486 -8.53 14.47 -8.81
N TYR A 487 -8.88 14.91 -10.03
CA TYR A 487 -10.24 15.25 -10.41
C TYR A 487 -10.58 14.75 -11.82
N VAL A 488 -11.86 14.51 -12.07
CA VAL A 488 -12.42 14.32 -13.41
C VAL A 488 -13.45 15.41 -13.64
N MET A 489 -13.30 16.16 -14.72
CA MET A 489 -14.32 17.11 -15.17
C MET A 489 -15.09 16.48 -16.32
N GLU A 490 -16.41 16.39 -16.18
CA GLU A 490 -17.32 15.85 -17.18
C GLU A 490 -18.63 16.65 -17.20
N PHE A 491 -19.36 16.58 -18.31
CA PHE A 491 -20.72 17.13 -18.36
C PHE A 491 -21.66 16.22 -17.57
N ALA A 492 -22.49 16.80 -16.70
CA ALA A 492 -23.52 16.05 -15.99
C ALA A 492 -24.52 15.40 -16.96
N ASN A 493 -24.82 16.08 -18.08
CA ASN A 493 -25.52 15.53 -19.22
C ASN A 493 -24.70 15.73 -20.50
N PRO A 494 -24.22 14.67 -21.16
CA PRO A 494 -23.44 14.77 -22.40
C PRO A 494 -24.13 15.52 -23.54
N ASP A 495 -25.47 15.49 -23.60
CA ASP A 495 -26.24 16.16 -24.67
C ASP A 495 -26.13 17.69 -24.59
N ASP A 496 -25.82 18.25 -23.42
CA ASP A 496 -25.67 19.68 -23.24
C ASP A 496 -24.45 20.22 -24.00
N ALA A 497 -23.44 19.39 -24.27
CA ALA A 497 -22.24 19.78 -25.00
C ALA A 497 -22.57 20.29 -26.42
N GLN A 498 -23.61 19.75 -27.08
CA GLN A 498 -24.04 20.19 -28.41
C GLN A 498 -24.69 21.57 -28.42
N ARG A 499 -25.17 22.04 -27.25
CA ARG A 499 -25.89 23.30 -27.08
C ARG A 499 -24.98 24.44 -26.59
N MET A 500 -23.70 24.15 -26.35
CA MET A 500 -22.73 25.10 -25.79
C MET A 500 -21.68 25.49 -26.82
N GLU A 501 -21.22 26.74 -26.79
CA GLU A 501 -20.06 27.18 -27.55
C GLU A 501 -18.77 26.73 -26.84
N LEU A 502 -18.17 25.64 -27.34
CA LEU A 502 -16.93 25.08 -26.81
C LEU A 502 -15.68 25.72 -27.44
N PRO A 503 -14.54 25.83 -26.72
CA PRO A 503 -14.31 25.37 -25.34
C PRO A 503 -14.92 26.28 -24.28
N LEU A 504 -15.50 25.68 -23.24
CA LEU A 504 -15.78 26.40 -21.99
C LEU A 504 -14.46 26.74 -21.28
N THR A 505 -14.43 27.86 -20.56
CA THR A 505 -13.34 28.17 -19.63
C THR A 505 -13.78 27.86 -18.22
N VAL A 506 -13.26 26.78 -17.64
CA VAL A 506 -13.54 26.40 -16.25
C VAL A 506 -12.47 27.02 -15.37
N THR A 507 -12.89 27.73 -14.32
CA THR A 507 -11.98 28.26 -13.29
C THR A 507 -12.08 27.36 -12.07
N VAL A 508 -10.96 26.78 -11.66
CA VAL A 508 -10.84 25.96 -10.45
C VAL A 508 -10.07 26.78 -9.42
N SER A 509 -10.66 26.98 -8.24
CA SER A 509 -10.01 27.64 -7.11
C SER A 509 -10.04 26.76 -5.88
N ARG A 510 -8.98 26.82 -5.08
CA ARG A 510 -8.91 26.18 -3.77
C ARG A 510 -9.85 26.93 -2.83
N ARG A 511 -10.81 26.21 -2.23
CA ARG A 511 -11.59 26.73 -1.11
C ARG A 511 -10.87 26.39 0.19
N SER A 512 -10.90 27.29 1.18
CA SER A 512 -10.53 26.94 2.55
C SER A 512 -11.44 25.79 3.00
N ILE A 513 -10.84 24.65 3.35
CA ILE A 513 -11.54 23.59 4.05
C ILE A 513 -11.45 23.98 5.53
N ASP A 514 -12.59 24.26 6.17
CA ASP A 514 -12.62 24.53 7.61
C ASP A 514 -11.96 23.37 8.35
N ALA A 515 -10.99 23.70 9.21
CA ALA A 515 -10.09 22.75 9.89
C ALA A 515 -10.81 21.94 10.99
#